data_AF-A0A2G9MNL8-F1
#
_entry.id   AF-A0A2G9MNL8-F1
#
_cell.length_a   1.000
_cell.length_b   1.000
_cell.length_c   1.000
_cell.angle_alpha   90.00
_cell.angle_beta   90.00
_cell.angle_gamma   90.00
#
_symmetry.space_group_name_H-M   'P 1'
#
loop_
_entity.id
_entity.type
_entity.pdbx_description
1 polymer ?
#
loop_
_entity_poly.entity_id
_entity_poly.type
_entity_poly.pdbx_seq_one_letter_code
_entity_poly.pdbx_strand_id
1 'polypeptide(L)' 'MEGKVKFFNTMKGFGFISGDDGKEYFVHQSGLQEGVRLR' A
#
# COMPACT_ATOMS: atom_id res chain seq x y z
N MET A 1 7.39 0.78 11.41
CA MET A 1 5.97 0.38 11.56
C MET A 1 5.65 -0.54 10.41
N GLU A 2 5.06 -1.69 10.68
CA GLU A 2 4.89 -2.78 9.71
C GLU A 2 3.39 -3.04 9.49
N GLY A 3 3.09 -3.71 8.38
CA GLY A 3 1.73 -4.00 7.97
C GLY A 3 1.69 -4.79 6.67
N LYS A 4 0.51 -5.26 6.30
CA LYS A 4 0.29 -6.10 5.11
C LYS A 4 -0.60 -5.40 4.10
N VAL A 5 -0.24 -5.51 2.81
CA VAL A 5 -1.11 -5.05 1.73
C VAL A 5 -2.43 -5.81 1.80
N LYS A 6 -3.52 -5.09 2.06
CA LYS A 6 -4.87 -5.64 2.13
C LYS A 6 -5.49 -5.71 0.74
N PHE A 7 -5.30 -4.65 -0.03
CA PHE A 7 -5.82 -4.52 -1.38
C PHE A 7 -4.94 -3.55 -2.17
N PHE A 8 -4.68 -3.85 -3.44
CA PHE A 8 -4.06 -2.91 -4.36
C PHE A 8 -4.69 -3.04 -5.75
N ASN A 9 -5.13 -1.92 -6.31
CA ASN A 9 -5.63 -1.86 -7.68
C ASN A 9 -4.52 -1.38 -8.60
N THR A 10 -3.88 -2.30 -9.31
CA THR A 10 -2.78 -1.98 -10.22
C THR A 10 -3.21 -1.08 -11.38
N MET A 11 -4.45 -1.21 -11.88
CA MET A 11 -4.95 -0.35 -12.96
C MET A 11 -5.13 1.09 -12.51
N LYS A 12 -5.57 1.31 -11.27
CA LYS A 12 -5.79 2.64 -10.70
C LYS A 12 -4.58 3.19 -9.93
N GLY A 13 -3.59 2.35 -9.61
CA GLY A 13 -2.35 2.76 -8.94
C GLY A 13 -2.49 3.06 -7.44
N PHE A 14 -3.52 2.56 -6.76
CA PHE A 14 -3.71 2.78 -5.32
C PHE A 14 -4.25 1.57 -4.57
N GLY A 15 -4.11 1.58 -3.24
CA GLY A 15 -4.61 0.54 -2.38
C GLY A 15 -4.61 0.89 -0.90
N PHE A 16 -4.75 -0.15 -0.07
CA PHE A 16 -4.77 -0.05 1.39
C PHE A 16 -3.86 -1.10 2.02
N ILE A 17 -3.18 -0.70 3.09
CA ILE A 17 -2.34 -1.54 3.95
C ILE A 17 -3.01 -1.63 5.32
N SER A 18 -3.16 -2.85 5.84
CA SER A 18 -3.55 -3.08 7.23
C SER A 18 -2.29 -3.02 8.09
N GLY A 19 -2.21 -2.04 8.99
CA GLY A 19 -1.14 -1.93 9.96
C GLY A 19 -1.38 -2.82 11.18
N ASP A 20 -0.29 -3.23 11.82
CA ASP A 20 -0.35 -4.03 13.05
C ASP A 20 -0.89 -3.24 14.26
N ASP A 21 -1.04 -1.92 14.13
CA ASP A 21 -1.71 -1.05 15.09
C ASP A 21 -3.25 -1.03 14.93
N GLY A 22 -3.79 -1.85 14.02
CA GLY A 22 -5.22 -1.93 13.73
C GLY A 22 -5.75 -0.81 12.83
N LYS A 23 -4.88 0.04 12.28
CA LYS A 23 -5.29 1.10 11.34
C LYS A 23 -5.15 0.66 9.89
N GLU A 24 -5.85 1.38 9.03
CA GLU A 24 -5.74 1.25 7.58
C GLU A 24 -5.01 2.45 6.99
N TYR A 25 -4.04 2.17 6.14
CA TYR A 25 -3.18 3.16 5.51
C TYR A 25 -3.46 3.16 4.00
N PHE A 26 -3.82 4.33 3.48
CA PHE A 26 -3.93 4.55 2.04
C PHE A 26 -2.53 4.63 1.42
N VAL A 27 -2.35 4.01 0.25
CA VAL A 27 -1.12 4.09 -0.52
C VAL A 27 -1.42 4.39 -1.99
N HIS A 28 -0.66 5.31 -2.59
CA HIS A 28 -0.66 5.59 -4.02
C HIS A 28 0.74 5.33 -4.60
N GLN A 29 0.81 4.73 -5.79
CA GLN A 29 2.07 4.31 -6.41
C GLN A 29 3.06 5.46 -6.64
N SER A 30 2.56 6.70 -6.81
CA SER A 30 3.42 7.88 -7.00
C SER A 30 4.22 8.26 -5.75
N GLY A 31 3.84 7.77 -4.57
CA GLY A 31 4.56 7.98 -3.32
C GLY A 31 5.59 6.92 -3.01
N LEU A 32 5.73 5.90 -3.87
CA LEU A 32 6.68 4.82 -3.67
C LEU A 32 8.09 5.25 -4.09
N GLN A 33 9.08 4.76 -3.35
CA GLN A 33 10.48 4.87 -3.76
C GLN A 33 10.74 4.05 -5.02
N GLU A 34 11.75 4.45 -5.79
CA GLU A 34 12.13 3.76 -7.01
C GLU A 34 12.46 2.27 -6.73
N GLY A 35 11.97 1.38 -7.61
CA GLY A 35 12.15 -0.06 -7.47
C GLY A 35 11.14 -0.77 -6.56
N VAL A 36 10.35 -0.04 -5.76
CA VAL A 36 9.29 -0.64 -4.93
C VAL A 36 8.09 -0.99 -5.80
N ARG A 37 7.55 -2.20 -5.63
CA ARG A 37 6.34 -2.67 -6.34
C ARG A 37 5.33 -3.26 -5.36
N LEU A 38 4.08 -2.84 -5.50
CA LEU A 38 2.93 -3.41 -4.79
C LEU A 38 2.30 -4.47 -5.68
N ARG A 39 2.33 -5.73 -5.24
CA ARG A 39 1.75 -6.89 -5.93
C ARG A 39 1.30 -7.94 -4.92
#